data_AF-A0A0A2MNC4-F1
#
_entry.id   AF-A0A0A2MNC4-F1
#
_cell.length_a   1.000
_cell.length_b   1.000
_cell.length_c   1.000
_cell.angle_alpha   90.00
_cell.angle_beta   90.00
_cell.angle_gamma   90.00
#
_symmetry.space_group_name_H-M   'P 1'
#
loop_
_entity.id
_entity.type
_entity.pdbx_description
1 polymer ?
#
loop_
_entity_poly.entity_id
_entity_poly.type
_entity_poly.pdbx_seq_one_letter_code
_entity_poly.pdbx_strand_id
1 'polypeptide(L)'
;MEEYDRIAYKKAKCKVREIKGFYYNLLCYCIVIPTLIYVNLTWSPHFHWFWFSTVGWGTGLIFHGMGAFGYIPFLGRDWEERKLKELMDKDNTNYKTE
;
A
#
# COMPACT_ATOMS: atom_id res chain seq x y z
N MET A 1 4.27 2.27 -31.62
CA MET A 1 4.46 0.97 -30.93
C MET A 1 5.33 1.18 -29.68
N GLU A 2 6.53 1.75 -29.81
CA GLU A 2 7.41 2.08 -28.66
C GLU A 2 6.76 2.91 -27.53
N GLU A 3 5.88 3.87 -27.87
CA GLU A 3 5.19 4.73 -26.89
C GLU A 3 4.24 3.93 -25.98
N TYR A 4 3.55 2.93 -26.56
CA TYR A 4 2.59 2.09 -25.84
C TYR A 4 3.31 1.17 -24.84
N ASP A 5 4.47 0.64 -25.22
CA ASP A 5 5.29 -0.21 -24.36
C ASP A 5 5.89 0.58 -23.18
N ARG A 6 6.32 1.83 -23.39
CA ARG A 6 6.78 2.72 -22.30
C ARG A 6 5.68 2.99 -21.28
N ILE A 7 4.46 3.22 -21.75
CA ILE A 7 3.28 3.44 -20.91
C ILE A 7 2.96 2.20 -20.09
N ALA A 8 2.89 1.03 -20.73
CA ALA A 8 2.61 -0.24 -20.06
C ALA A 8 3.69 -0.55 -19.00
N TYR A 9 4.96 -0.30 -19.32
CA TYR A 9 6.09 -0.47 -18.41
C TYR A 9 6.04 0.48 -17.20
N LYS A 10 5.75 1.77 -17.41
CA LYS A 10 5.57 2.75 -16.31
C LYS A 10 4.41 2.34 -15.40
N LYS A 11 3.28 1.88 -15.95
CA LYS A 11 2.13 1.38 -15.18
C LYS A 11 2.54 0.19 -14.30
N ALA A 12 3.18 -0.81 -14.89
CA ALA A 12 3.64 -2.00 -14.17
C ALA A 12 4.61 -1.61 -13.04
N LYS A 13 5.57 -0.71 -13.32
CA LYS A 13 6.55 -0.24 -12.34
C LYS A 13 5.92 0.53 -11.18
N CYS A 14 4.90 1.35 -11.44
CA CYS A 14 4.19 2.09 -10.40
C CYS A 14 3.43 1.14 -9.46
N LYS A 15 2.70 0.18 -10.03
CA LYS A 15 1.94 -0.82 -9.27
C LYS A 15 2.85 -1.70 -8.41
N VAL A 16 3.99 -2.12 -8.96
CA VAL A 16 5.01 -2.88 -8.22
C VAL A 16 5.59 -2.07 -7.05
N ARG A 17 5.77 -0.74 -7.20
CA ARG A 17 6.30 0.11 -6.14
C ARG A 17 5.33 0.23 -4.96
N GLU A 18 4.04 0.40 -5.23
CA GLU A 18 3.01 0.48 -4.18
C GLU A 18 2.85 -0.86 -3.45
N ILE A 19 2.80 -1.96 -4.20
CA ILE A 19 2.75 -3.31 -3.63
C ILE A 19 3.98 -3.56 -2.75
N LYS A 20 5.19 -3.20 -3.21
CA LYS A 20 6.42 -3.33 -2.39
C LYS A 20 6.36 -2.53 -1.09
N GLY A 21 5.82 -1.31 -1.11
CA GLY A 21 5.63 -0.48 0.09
C GLY A 21 4.66 -1.12 1.10
N PHE A 22 3.58 -1.71 0.61
CA PHE A 22 2.66 -2.48 1.45
C PHE A 22 3.32 -3.72 2.07
N TYR A 23 4.05 -4.51 1.27
CA TYR A 23 4.73 -5.72 1.76
C TYR A 23 5.75 -5.40 2.85
N TYR A 24 6.45 -4.27 2.75
CA TYR A 24 7.37 -3.84 3.80
C TYR A 24 6.64 -3.56 5.12
N ASN A 25 5.53 -2.80 5.08
CA ASN A 25 4.70 -2.56 6.25
C ASN A 25 4.10 -3.85 6.83
N LEU A 26 3.63 -4.76 5.97
CA LEU A 26 3.07 -6.05 6.38
C LEU A 26 4.14 -6.92 7.04
N LEU A 27 5.36 -6.96 6.49
CA LEU A 27 6.47 -7.70 7.08
C LEU A 27 6.84 -7.12 8.45
N CYS A 28 6.93 -5.80 8.57
CA CYS A 28 7.15 -5.14 9.85
C CYS A 28 6.04 -5.50 10.85
N TYR A 29 4.77 -5.49 10.42
CA TYR A 29 3.62 -5.90 11.25
C TYR A 29 3.76 -7.35 11.73
N CYS A 30 4.10 -8.28 10.85
CA CYS A 30 4.29 -9.69 11.18
C CYS A 30 5.46 -9.94 12.16
N ILE A 31 6.44 -9.05 12.25
CA ILE A 31 7.57 -9.20 13.20
C ILE A 31 7.28 -8.46 14.51
N VAL A 32 6.73 -7.25 14.44
CA VAL A 32 6.48 -6.38 15.59
C VAL A 32 5.35 -6.93 16.47
N ILE A 33 4.27 -7.45 15.87
CA ILE A 33 3.13 -7.97 16.63
C ILE A 33 3.49 -9.19 17.50
N PRO A 34 4.15 -10.25 16.99
CA PRO A 34 4.59 -11.35 17.85
C PRO A 34 5.58 -10.92 18.93
N THR A 35 6.45 -9.96 18.63
CA THR A 35 7.39 -9.39 19.62
C THR A 35 6.63 -8.69 20.75
N LEU A 36 5.61 -7.88 20.42
CA LEU A 36 4.74 -7.23 21.40
C LEU A 36 3.94 -8.23 22.23
N ILE A 37 3.40 -9.28 21.60
CA ILE A 37 2.69 -10.36 22.30
C ILE A 37 3.63 -11.05 23.29
N TYR A 38 4.84 -11.40 22.86
CA TYR A 38 5.85 -12.04 23.70
C TYR A 38 6.22 -11.17 24.91
N VAL A 39 6.50 -9.89 24.69
CA VAL A 39 6.82 -8.94 25.76
C VAL A 39 5.64 -8.78 26.72
N ASN A 40 4.43 -8.65 26.20
CA ASN A 40 3.24 -8.47 27.02
C ASN A 40 2.96 -9.70 27.91
N LEU A 41 3.02 -10.91 27.34
CA LEU A 41 2.85 -12.16 28.10
C LEU A 41 3.96 -12.37 29.13
N THR A 42 5.17 -11.88 28.88
CA THR A 42 6.31 -12.02 29.80
C THR A 42 6.24 -11.04 30.97
N TRP A 43 5.87 -9.78 30.72
CA TRP A 43 5.94 -8.72 31.73
C TRP A 43 4.60 -8.40 32.40
N SER A 44 3.48 -8.60 31.72
CA SER A 44 2.15 -8.29 32.25
C SER A 44 1.07 -9.24 31.68
N PRO A 45 1.05 -10.51 32.11
CA PRO A 45 0.12 -11.52 31.58
C PRO A 45 -1.35 -11.22 31.93
N HIS A 46 -1.62 -10.31 32.87
CA HIS A 46 -2.97 -9.93 33.27
C HIS A 46 -3.53 -8.75 32.45
N PHE A 47 -2.69 -7.99 31.74
CA PHE A 47 -3.13 -6.83 30.96
C PHE A 47 -2.61 -6.90 29.52
N HIS A 48 -3.48 -7.35 28.62
CA HIS A 48 -3.20 -7.53 27.19
C HIS A 48 -3.25 -6.22 26.41
N TRP A 49 -2.32 -5.28 26.65
CA TRP A 49 -2.29 -4.02 25.91
C TRP A 49 -2.13 -4.25 24.41
N PHE A 50 -1.47 -5.35 24.01
CA PHE A 50 -1.06 -5.58 22.62
C PHE A 50 -2.23 -5.44 21.64
N TRP A 51 -3.47 -5.70 22.09
CA TRP A 51 -4.70 -5.49 21.34
C TRP A 51 -4.82 -4.09 20.75
N PHE A 52 -4.49 -3.04 21.51
CA PHE A 52 -4.55 -1.66 21.02
C PHE A 52 -3.54 -1.42 19.89
N SER A 53 -2.32 -1.96 20.01
CA SER A 53 -1.31 -1.86 18.96
C SER A 53 -1.67 -2.68 17.73
N THR A 54 -2.14 -3.92 17.89
CA THR A 54 -2.59 -4.77 16.78
C THR A 54 -3.79 -4.17 16.06
N VAL A 55 -4.80 -3.72 16.79
CA VAL A 55 -6.04 -3.22 16.18
C VAL A 55 -5.80 -1.84 15.56
N GLY A 56 -5.16 -0.92 16.28
CA GLY A 56 -4.88 0.42 15.77
C GLY A 56 -3.98 0.38 14.53
N TRP A 57 -2.85 -0.33 14.61
CA TRP A 57 -1.90 -0.39 13.50
C TRP A 57 -2.35 -1.32 12.38
N GLY A 58 -3.02 -2.43 12.72
CA GLY A 58 -3.58 -3.39 11.77
C GLY A 58 -4.69 -2.79 10.92
N THR A 59 -5.48 -1.86 11.46
CA THR A 59 -6.51 -1.15 10.68
C THR A 59 -5.86 -0.30 9.58
N GLY A 60 -4.78 0.43 9.91
CA GLY A 60 -4.00 1.20 8.92
C GLY A 60 -3.36 0.31 7.85
N LEU A 61 -2.87 -0.86 8.25
CA LEU A 61 -2.33 -1.86 7.34
C LEU A 61 -3.39 -2.36 6.34
N ILE A 62 -4.60 -2.65 6.81
CA ILE A 62 -5.73 -3.06 5.97
C ILE A 62 -6.07 -1.96 4.96
N PHE A 63 -6.16 -0.70 5.40
CA PHE A 63 -6.38 0.44 4.50
C PHE A 63 -5.27 0.61 3.46
N HIS A 64 -4.02 0.45 3.87
CA HIS A 64 -2.87 0.53 2.95
C HIS A 64 -2.87 -0.63 1.94
N GLY A 65 -3.23 -1.83 2.38
CA GLY A 65 -3.35 -3.01 1.51
C GLY A 65 -4.49 -2.88 0.51
N MET A 66 -5.65 -2.40 0.95
CA MET A 66 -6.77 -2.10 0.06
C MET A 66 -6.38 -1.11 -1.04
N GLY A 67 -5.60 -0.07 -0.71
CA GLY A 67 -5.03 0.84 -1.70
C GLY A 67 -4.02 0.16 -2.64
N ALA A 68 -3.05 -0.58 -2.09
CA ALA A 68 -1.97 -1.21 -2.87
C ALA A 68 -2.44 -2.32 -3.82
N PHE A 69 -3.52 -3.03 -3.47
CA PHE A 69 -4.12 -4.06 -4.33
C PHE A 69 -5.25 -3.52 -5.23
N GLY A 70 -5.54 -2.22 -5.20
CA GLY A 70 -6.60 -1.60 -6.03
C GLY A 70 -8.02 -2.02 -5.63
N TYR A 71 -8.20 -2.46 -4.39
CA TYR A 71 -9.49 -2.87 -3.83
C TYR A 71 -9.99 -1.79 -2.89
N ILE A 72 -10.26 -0.60 -3.43
CA ILE A 72 -10.92 0.45 -2.67
C ILE A 72 -12.43 0.13 -2.68
N PRO A 73 -13.05 -0.26 -1.56
CA PRO A 73 -14.46 -0.69 -1.56
C PRO A 73 -15.44 0.41 -2.03
N PHE A 74 -15.00 1.68 -2.06
CA PHE A 74 -15.81 2.82 -2.49
C PHE A 74 -15.40 3.44 -3.84
N LEU A 75 -14.22 3.11 -4.39
CA LEU A 75 -13.74 3.62 -5.68
C LEU A 75 -13.41 2.42 -6.56
N GLY A 76 -14.34 2.06 -7.45
CA GLY A 76 -14.17 0.95 -8.38
C GLY A 76 -12.98 1.14 -9.33
N ARG A 77 -12.62 0.05 -10.02
CA ARG A 77 -11.52 -0.02 -11.01
C ARG A 77 -11.55 1.10 -12.06
N ASP A 78 -12.73 1.62 -12.40
CA ASP A 78 -12.90 2.73 -13.34
C ASP A 78 -12.23 4.03 -12.87
N TRP A 79 -12.21 4.30 -11.56
CA TRP A 79 -11.53 5.47 -11.02
C TRP A 79 -10.00 5.31 -11.10
N GLU A 80 -9.49 4.11 -10.82
CA GLU A 80 -8.07 3.80 -10.90
C GLU A 80 -7.57 3.99 -12.34
N GLU A 81 -8.35 3.50 -13.33
CA GLU A 81 -8.05 3.68 -14.76
C GLU A 81 -8.08 5.15 -15.20
N ARG A 82 -9.07 5.93 -14.73
CA ARG A 82 -9.15 7.36 -14.97
C ARG A 82 -7.99 8.13 -14.38
N LYS A 83 -7.62 7.85 -13.11
CA LYS A 83 -6.51 8.54 -12.44
C LYS A 83 -5.18 8.23 -13.08
N LEU A 84 -5.00 6.99 -13.50
CA LEU A 84 -3.81 6.56 -14.22
C LEU A 84 -3.72 7.26 -15.58
N LYS A 85 -4.83 7.45 -16.28
CA LYS A 85 -4.90 8.23 -17.52
C LYS A 85 -4.57 9.71 -17.29
N GLU A 86 -5.11 10.33 -16.23
CA GLU A 86 -4.78 11.73 -15.86
C GLU A 86 -3.29 11.91 -15.54
N LEU A 87 -2.69 10.98 -14.79
CA LEU A 87 -1.26 11.04 -14.44
C LEU A 87 -0.37 10.89 -15.68
N MET A 88 -0.74 10.00 -16.61
CA MET A 88 -0.03 9.83 -17.87
C MET A 88 -0.11 11.08 -18.76
N ASP A 89 -1.27 11.75 -18.82
CA ASP A 89 -1.42 13.00 -19.57
C ASP A 89 -0.59 14.13 -18.96
N LYS A 90 -0.55 14.22 -17.62
CA LYS A 90 0.27 15.21 -16.90
C LYS A 90 1.78 14.99 -17.09
N ASP A 91 2.24 13.74 -17.12
CA ASP A 91 3.63 13.40 -17.43
C ASP A 91 3.98 13.77 -18.88
N ASN A 92 3.06 13.52 -19.84
CA ASN A 92 3.27 13.86 -21.26
C ASN A 92 3.30 15.37 -21.52
N THR A 93 2.55 16.13 -20.72
CA THR A 93 2.49 17.59 -20.85
C THR A 93 3.79 18.23 -20.35
N ASN A 94 4.40 17.71 -19.28
CA ASN A 94 5.66 18.22 -18.76
C ASN A 94 6.86 17.94 -19.68
N TYR A 95 6.84 16.84 -20.43
CA TYR A 95 7.95 16.50 -21.35
C TYR A 95 7.97 17.34 -22.63
N LYS A 96 6.90 18.08 -22.95
CA LYS A 96 6.81 18.95 -24.13
C LYS A 96 7.20 20.41 -23.85
N THR A 97 7.51 20.75 -22.60
CA THR A 97 7.84 22.11 -22.15
C THR A 97 9.31 22.31 -21.77
N GLU A 98 10.18 21.33 -22.01
CA GLU A 98 11.65 21.48 -21.94
C GLU A 98 12.28 21.37 -23.33
#